data_AF-A6MLW3-F1
#
_entry.id   AF-A6MLW3-F1
#
_cell.length_a   1.000
_cell.length_b   1.000
_cell.length_c   1.000
_cell.angle_alpha   90.00
_cell.angle_beta   90.00
_cell.angle_gamma   90.00
#
_symmetry.space_group_name_H-M   'P 1'
#
loop_
_entity.id
_entity.type
_entity.pdbx_description
1 polymer ?
#
loop_
_entity_poly.entity_id
_entity_poly.type
_entity_poly.pdbx_seq_one_letter_code
_entity_poly.pdbx_strand_id
1 'polypeptide(L)'
;RAAYADDERFSFTILAKNVGKRKAQIAAITQSSGDLILNVDSDTTLAPDVVSKLAHKMRDPEVGAAMGQLKASNQKDTWLTRLIDMEYWLACNEERAAQARFGAVMCCCGPCAMYRRSAMLSLLDQYETQLYRGKPSDFGEDRHLTIL
;
A
#
# COMPACT_ATOMS: atom_id res chain seq x y z
N ARG A 1 2.69 -3.49 21.63
CA ARG A 1 4.06 -2.99 21.95
C ARG A 1 4.81 -3.94 22.85
N ALA A 2 4.34 -4.22 24.08
CA ALA A 2 5.03 -5.13 24.99
C ALA A 2 5.35 -6.51 24.38
N ALA A 3 4.47 -7.04 23.53
CA ALA A 3 4.67 -8.34 22.88
C ALA A 3 5.80 -8.41 21.83
N TYR A 4 6.27 -7.28 21.29
CA TYR A 4 7.27 -7.24 20.20
C TYR A 4 8.38 -6.21 20.45
N ALA A 5 8.46 -5.62 21.64
CA ALA A 5 9.42 -4.56 21.94
C ALA A 5 10.87 -5.05 21.90
N ASP A 6 11.08 -6.33 22.23
CA ASP A 6 12.40 -6.96 22.30
C ASP A 6 12.75 -7.78 21.04
N ASP A 7 11.89 -7.74 20.00
CA ASP A 7 12.10 -8.48 18.76
C ASP A 7 12.78 -7.57 17.72
N GLU A 8 14.03 -7.87 17.37
CA GLU A 8 14.85 -7.08 16.42
C GLU A 8 14.22 -6.96 15.03
N ARG A 9 13.27 -7.82 14.67
CA ARG A 9 12.55 -7.76 13.39
C ARG A 9 11.52 -6.62 13.35
N PHE A 10 11.18 -6.04 14.50
CA PHE A 10 10.20 -4.96 14.62
C PHE A 10 10.88 -3.67 15.07
N SER A 11 10.69 -2.62 14.29
CA SER A 11 11.07 -1.25 14.69
C SER A 11 9.81 -0.39 14.84
N PHE A 12 9.76 0.40 15.90
CA PHE A 12 8.63 1.28 16.20
C PHE A 12 9.07 2.75 16.14
N THR A 13 8.71 3.46 15.09
CA THR A 13 8.96 4.91 14.97
C THR A 13 7.78 5.70 15.54
N ILE A 14 8.03 6.56 16.54
CA ILE A 14 7.05 7.52 17.06
C ILE A 14 7.43 8.90 16.58
N LEU A 15 6.48 9.59 15.94
CA LEU A 15 6.66 10.99 15.57
C LEU A 15 6.18 11.90 16.70
N ALA A 16 6.89 13.00 16.93
CA ALA A 16 6.63 13.93 18.04
C ALA A 16 5.22 14.55 18.01
N LYS A 17 4.59 14.60 16.85
CA LYS A 17 3.22 15.08 16.64
C LYS A 17 2.55 14.32 15.50
N ASN A 18 1.22 14.41 15.41
CA ASN A 18 0.49 13.90 14.25
C ASN A 18 0.87 14.72 13.00
N VAL A 19 1.41 14.04 11.98
CA VAL A 19 1.84 14.62 10.70
C VAL A 19 1.12 14.00 9.50
N GLY A 20 0.10 13.17 9.74
CA GLY A 20 -0.63 12.42 8.71
C GLY A 20 0.08 11.14 8.24
N LYS A 21 -0.68 10.28 7.54
CA LYS A 21 -0.24 8.95 7.06
C LYS A 21 1.00 9.03 6.17
N ARG A 22 0.98 9.96 5.21
CA ARG A 22 2.04 10.13 4.21
C ARG A 22 3.42 10.38 4.83
N LYS A 23 3.52 11.38 5.70
CA LYS A 23 4.80 11.73 6.35
C LYS A 23 5.28 10.63 7.29
N ALA A 24 4.35 9.89 7.91
CA ALA A 24 4.69 8.71 8.69
C ALA A 24 5.26 7.57 7.82
N GLN A 25 4.67 7.32 6.66
CA GLN A 25 5.19 6.35 5.69
C GLN A 25 6.58 6.76 5.19
N ILE A 26 6.78 8.03 4.82
CA ILE A 26 8.09 8.55 4.38
C ILE A 26 9.14 8.33 5.47
N ALA A 27 8.84 8.69 6.72
CA ALA A 27 9.76 8.49 7.85
C ALA A 27 10.14 7.01 8.02
N ALA A 28 9.19 6.08 7.87
CA ALA A 28 9.43 4.65 7.95
C ALA A 28 10.25 4.12 6.75
N ILE A 29 9.96 4.59 5.54
CA ILE A 29 10.69 4.22 4.32
C ILE A 29 12.15 4.66 4.41
N THR A 30 12.40 5.89 4.87
CA THR A 30 13.76 6.43 5.04
C THR A 30 14.58 5.66 6.08
N GLN A 31 13.94 5.12 7.12
CA GLN A 31 14.60 4.32 8.17
C GLN A 31 14.76 2.84 7.80
N SER A 32 14.02 2.34 6.81
CA SER A 32 14.10 0.94 6.37
C SER A 32 15.23 0.72 5.36
N SER A 33 15.68 -0.54 5.22
CA SER A 33 16.80 -0.93 4.34
C SER A 33 16.44 -1.97 3.28
N GLY A 34 15.21 -2.49 3.27
CA GLY A 34 14.80 -3.54 2.33
C GLY A 34 14.61 -3.06 0.89
N ASP A 35 14.98 -3.89 -0.08
CA ASP A 35 14.86 -3.59 -1.53
C ASP A 35 13.40 -3.46 -2.00
N LEU A 36 12.48 -4.12 -1.29
CA LEU A 36 11.04 -4.07 -1.52
C LEU A 36 10.36 -3.51 -0.27
N ILE A 37 9.40 -2.62 -0.48
CA ILE A 37 8.63 -1.97 0.57
C ILE A 37 7.20 -2.51 0.49
N LEU A 38 6.72 -3.17 1.54
CA LEU A 38 5.33 -3.60 1.66
C LEU A 38 4.57 -2.64 2.56
N ASN A 39 3.59 -1.94 2.00
CA ASN A 39 2.64 -1.13 2.74
C ASN A 39 1.41 -1.96 3.10
N VAL A 40 0.99 -1.85 4.36
CA VAL A 40 -0.15 -2.56 4.93
C VAL A 40 -0.90 -1.62 5.87
N ASP A 41 -2.21 -1.51 5.71
CA ASP A 41 -3.04 -0.75 6.62
C ASP A 41 -3.20 -1.48 7.97
N SER A 42 -3.37 -0.72 9.06
CA SER A 42 -3.38 -1.28 10.41
C SER A 42 -4.56 -2.21 10.71
N ASP A 43 -5.62 -2.14 9.90
CA ASP A 43 -6.82 -2.97 9.97
C ASP A 43 -6.79 -4.13 8.95
N THR A 44 -5.68 -4.32 8.24
CA THR A 44 -5.53 -5.38 7.25
C THR A 44 -4.89 -6.64 7.84
N THR A 45 -5.48 -7.80 7.54
CA THR A 45 -4.88 -9.10 7.85
C THR A 45 -4.30 -9.71 6.57
N LEU A 46 -3.03 -10.10 6.61
CA LEU A 46 -2.34 -10.68 5.47
C LEU A 46 -2.58 -12.19 5.40
N ALA A 47 -2.82 -12.71 4.18
CA ALA A 47 -2.76 -14.15 3.94
C ALA A 47 -1.32 -14.65 4.11
N PRO A 48 -1.09 -15.88 4.63
CA PRO A 48 0.27 -16.38 4.91
C PRO A 48 1.21 -16.40 3.71
N ASP A 49 0.66 -16.49 2.50
CA ASP A 49 1.40 -16.60 1.25
C ASP A 49 1.49 -15.28 0.45
N VAL A 50 0.84 -14.20 0.91
CA VAL A 50 0.72 -12.95 0.13
C VAL A 50 2.09 -12.33 -0.15
N VAL A 51 2.96 -12.28 0.85
CA VAL A 51 4.30 -11.69 0.72
C VAL A 51 5.13 -12.47 -0.29
N SER A 52 5.07 -13.80 -0.25
CA SER A 52 5.78 -14.68 -1.19
C SER A 52 5.28 -14.51 -2.62
N LYS A 53 3.95 -14.39 -2.81
CA LYS A 53 3.33 -14.15 -4.12
C LYS A 53 3.69 -12.78 -4.70
N LEU A 54 3.67 -11.73 -3.87
CA LEU A 54 4.05 -10.37 -4.29
C LEU A 54 5.54 -10.31 -4.64
N ALA A 55 6.41 -10.82 -3.77
CA ALA A 55 7.85 -10.87 -4.01
C ALA A 55 8.20 -11.65 -5.28
N HIS A 56 7.46 -12.72 -5.60
CA HIS A 56 7.63 -13.46 -6.84
C HIS A 56 7.35 -12.59 -8.08
N LYS A 57 6.32 -11.75 -8.05
CA LYS A 57 6.02 -10.80 -9.14
C LYS A 57 7.07 -9.69 -9.25
N MET A 58 7.59 -9.21 -8.13
CA MET A 58 8.64 -8.18 -8.10
C MET A 58 10.02 -8.67 -8.57
N ARG A 59 10.20 -9.96 -8.88
CA ARG A 59 11.44 -10.50 -9.45
C ARG A 59 11.74 -9.93 -10.84
N ASP A 60 10.70 -9.58 -11.59
CA ASP A 60 10.87 -8.86 -12.85
C ASP A 60 11.32 -7.41 -12.54
N PRO A 61 12.52 -6.99 -12.97
CA PRO A 61 13.05 -5.66 -12.67
C PRO A 61 12.20 -4.53 -13.23
N GLU A 62 11.42 -4.78 -14.30
CA GLU A 62 10.53 -3.79 -14.92
C GLU A 62 9.28 -3.52 -14.07
N VAL A 63 8.96 -4.40 -13.12
CA VAL A 63 7.82 -4.23 -12.22
C VAL A 63 8.19 -3.25 -11.11
N GLY A 64 7.56 -2.07 -11.11
CA GLY A 64 7.70 -1.05 -10.08
C GLY A 64 6.85 -1.29 -8.83
N ALA A 65 5.68 -1.91 -8.99
CA ALA A 65 4.76 -2.21 -7.89
C ALA A 65 3.87 -3.44 -8.19
N ALA A 66 3.40 -4.10 -7.12
CA ALA A 66 2.42 -5.18 -7.17
C ALA A 66 1.48 -5.08 -5.97
N MET A 67 0.21 -5.40 -6.15
CA MET A 67 -0.78 -5.36 -5.05
C MET A 67 -1.41 -6.73 -4.78
N GLY A 68 -1.80 -6.94 -3.53
CA GLY A 68 -2.55 -8.12 -3.12
C GLY A 68 -4.02 -8.03 -3.57
N GLN A 69 -4.73 -9.15 -3.48
CA GLN A 69 -6.18 -9.16 -3.62
C GLN A 69 -6.83 -8.72 -2.30
N LEU A 70 -7.86 -7.89 -2.39
CA LEU A 70 -8.59 -7.38 -1.23
C LEU A 70 -9.89 -8.15 -1.03
N LYS A 71 -10.26 -8.35 0.24
CA LYS A 71 -11.47 -9.05 0.65
C LYS A 71 -11.95 -8.49 1.98
N ALA A 72 -13.22 -8.12 2.09
CA ALA A 72 -13.77 -7.64 3.35
C ALA A 72 -13.92 -8.81 4.35
N SER A 73 -13.34 -8.67 5.54
CA SER A 73 -13.36 -9.73 6.57
C SER A 73 -14.78 -10.04 7.05
N ASN A 74 -15.64 -9.03 7.10
CA ASN A 74 -17.04 -9.09 7.54
C ASN A 74 -18.04 -9.29 6.37
N GLN A 75 -17.57 -9.69 5.19
CA GLN A 75 -18.44 -9.80 4.02
C GLN A 75 -19.59 -10.78 4.20
N LYS A 76 -19.58 -11.67 5.20
CA LYS A 76 -20.65 -12.65 5.43
C LYS A 76 -21.67 -12.21 6.48
N ASP A 77 -21.44 -11.09 7.14
CA ASP A 77 -22.21 -10.69 8.33
C ASP A 77 -23.62 -10.19 7.97
N THR A 78 -23.76 -9.44 6.87
CA THR A 78 -25.04 -8.85 6.44
C THR A 78 -25.16 -8.79 4.92
N TRP A 79 -26.36 -8.52 4.40
CA TRP A 79 -26.54 -8.26 2.97
C TRP A 79 -25.78 -7.00 2.51
N LEU A 80 -25.66 -5.98 3.37
CA LEU A 80 -24.96 -4.74 3.06
C LEU A 80 -23.44 -4.96 2.98
N THR A 81 -22.86 -5.69 3.94
CA THR A 81 -21.42 -5.99 3.92
C THR A 81 -21.04 -6.87 2.72
N ARG A 82 -21.95 -7.75 2.27
CA ARG A 82 -21.79 -8.49 1.00
C ARG A 82 -21.74 -7.58 -0.21
N LEU A 83 -22.62 -6.58 -0.30
CA LEU A 83 -22.62 -5.64 -1.43
C LEU A 83 -21.38 -4.75 -1.43
N ILE A 84 -20.95 -4.30 -0.25
CA ILE A 84 -19.71 -3.54 -0.09
C ILE A 84 -18.50 -4.37 -0.52
N ASP A 85 -18.40 -5.64 -0.09
CA ASP A 85 -17.34 -6.56 -0.54
C ASP A 85 -17.35 -6.74 -2.07
N MET A 86 -18.52 -6.87 -2.69
CA MET A 86 -18.65 -6.95 -4.14
C MET A 86 -18.15 -5.68 -4.84
N GLU A 87 -18.45 -4.49 -4.30
CA GLU A 87 -17.93 -3.22 -4.82
C GLU A 87 -16.41 -3.14 -4.72
N TYR A 88 -15.84 -3.49 -3.56
CA TYR A 88 -14.39 -3.60 -3.38
C TYR A 88 -13.76 -4.61 -4.33
N TRP A 89 -14.40 -5.77 -4.53
CA TRP A 89 -13.91 -6.79 -5.45
C TRP A 89 -13.80 -6.25 -6.87
N LEU A 90 -14.84 -5.55 -7.36
CA LEU A 90 -14.84 -4.97 -8.69
C LEU A 90 -13.76 -3.89 -8.84
N ALA A 91 -13.66 -2.97 -7.88
CA ALA A 91 -12.77 -1.80 -7.98
C ALA A 91 -11.29 -2.09 -7.69
N CYS A 92 -11.01 -3.02 -6.77
CA CYS A 92 -9.65 -3.31 -6.29
C CYS A 92 -9.05 -4.58 -6.90
N ASN A 93 -9.87 -5.54 -7.35
CA ASN A 93 -9.39 -6.79 -7.92
C ASN A 93 -9.64 -6.86 -9.42
N GLU A 94 -10.90 -6.85 -9.87
CA GLU A 94 -11.23 -7.07 -11.29
C GLU A 94 -10.73 -5.94 -12.20
N GLU A 95 -11.03 -4.68 -11.87
CA GLU A 95 -10.58 -3.53 -12.66
C GLU A 95 -9.05 -3.49 -12.75
N ARG A 96 -8.35 -3.80 -11.65
CA ARG A 96 -6.88 -3.81 -11.59
C ARG A 96 -6.29 -4.99 -12.35
N ALA A 97 -6.91 -6.17 -12.29
CA ALA A 97 -6.49 -7.32 -13.08
C ALA A 97 -6.63 -7.04 -14.59
N ALA A 98 -7.70 -6.35 -15.00
CA ALA A 98 -7.87 -5.92 -16.39
C ALA A 98 -6.80 -4.89 -16.80
N GLN A 99 -6.53 -3.89 -15.97
CA GLN A 99 -5.49 -2.88 -16.22
C GLN A 99 -4.09 -3.49 -16.28
N ALA A 100 -3.76 -4.42 -15.39
CA ALA A 100 -2.46 -5.09 -15.33
C ALA A 100 -2.09 -5.82 -16.64
N ARG A 101 -3.08 -6.20 -17.47
CA ARG A 101 -2.81 -6.75 -18.81
C ARG A 101 -2.15 -5.74 -19.76
N PHE A 102 -2.29 -4.46 -19.49
CA PHE A 102 -1.63 -3.37 -20.21
C PHE A 102 -0.31 -2.93 -19.55
N GLY A 103 0.15 -3.65 -18.52
CA GLY A 103 1.41 -3.36 -17.82
C GLY A 103 1.34 -2.18 -16.83
N ALA A 104 0.16 -1.63 -16.57
CA ALA A 104 -0.04 -0.51 -15.66
C ALA A 104 -1.34 -0.67 -14.87
N VAL A 105 -1.41 -0.10 -13.68
CA VAL A 105 -2.65 0.01 -12.89
C VAL A 105 -2.82 1.45 -12.44
N MET A 106 -4.07 1.91 -12.32
CA MET A 106 -4.33 3.29 -11.91
C MET A 106 -4.21 3.50 -10.39
N CYS A 107 -4.16 2.41 -9.61
CA CYS A 107 -4.04 2.46 -8.15
C CYS A 107 -3.57 1.10 -7.61
N CYS A 108 -2.46 1.09 -6.89
CA CYS A 108 -2.12 0.00 -5.98
C CYS A 108 -2.79 0.29 -4.64
N CYS A 109 -3.83 -0.46 -4.28
CA CYS A 109 -4.63 -0.16 -3.09
C CYS A 109 -3.82 -0.28 -1.79
N GLY A 110 -3.94 0.72 -0.91
CA GLY A 110 -3.21 0.85 0.36
C GLY A 110 -3.23 -0.36 1.31
N PRO A 111 -4.30 -1.17 1.40
CA PRO A 111 -4.34 -2.30 2.33
C PRO A 111 -3.20 -3.31 2.14
N CYS A 112 -2.75 -3.54 0.91
CA CYS A 112 -1.65 -4.47 0.64
C CYS A 112 -1.00 -4.16 -0.71
N ALA A 113 0.05 -3.35 -0.69
CA ALA A 113 0.81 -2.98 -1.88
C ALA A 113 2.32 -3.07 -1.63
N MET A 114 3.02 -3.72 -2.55
CA MET A 114 4.48 -3.88 -2.55
C MET A 114 5.07 -3.01 -3.65
N TYR A 115 6.11 -2.26 -3.31
CA TYR A 115 6.79 -1.35 -4.21
C TYR A 115 8.28 -1.64 -4.25
N ARG A 116 8.91 -1.39 -5.39
CA ARG A 116 10.37 -1.40 -5.50
C ARG A 116 10.92 -0.16 -4.82
N ARG A 117 11.90 -0.33 -3.92
CA ARG A 117 12.50 0.79 -3.18
C ARG A 117 13.05 1.87 -4.09
N SER A 118 13.79 1.49 -5.14
CA SER A 118 14.40 2.46 -6.06
C SER A 118 13.35 3.36 -6.73
N ALA A 119 12.24 2.78 -7.19
CA ALA A 119 11.12 3.53 -7.76
C ALA A 119 10.45 4.42 -6.71
N MET A 120 10.20 3.90 -5.50
CA MET A 120 9.60 4.66 -4.42
C MET A 120 10.45 5.88 -4.03
N LEU A 121 11.77 5.70 -3.85
CA LEU A 121 12.69 6.76 -3.47
C LEU A 121 12.76 7.87 -4.51
N SER A 122 12.68 7.55 -5.81
CA SER A 122 12.64 8.58 -6.86
C SER A 122 11.36 9.43 -6.86
N LEU A 123 10.30 8.97 -6.19
CA LEU A 123 8.99 9.63 -6.17
C LEU A 123 8.64 10.28 -4.82
N LEU A 124 9.45 10.09 -3.76
CA LEU A 124 9.10 10.53 -2.40
C LEU A 124 8.81 12.03 -2.31
N ASP A 125 9.59 12.87 -2.99
CA ASP A 125 9.40 14.33 -2.96
C ASP A 125 8.05 14.72 -3.58
N GLN A 126 7.69 14.11 -4.71
CA GLN A 126 6.41 14.33 -5.41
C GLN A 126 5.23 13.72 -4.65
N TYR A 127 5.47 12.61 -3.97
CA TYR A 127 4.51 11.97 -3.10
C TYR A 127 4.18 12.91 -1.93
N GLU A 128 5.20 13.41 -1.22
CA GLU A 128 5.02 14.32 -0.08
C GLU A 128 4.25 15.59 -0.46
N THR A 129 4.62 16.20 -1.59
CA THR A 129 4.19 17.54 -1.99
C THR A 129 2.96 17.56 -2.89
N GLN A 130 2.05 16.59 -2.76
CA GLN A 130 0.80 16.59 -3.54
C GLN A 130 -0.02 17.86 -3.28
N LEU A 131 -0.19 18.66 -4.33
CA LEU A 131 -1.01 19.87 -4.30
C LEU A 131 -2.25 19.69 -5.19
N TYR A 132 -3.42 20.00 -4.66
CA TYR A 132 -4.64 20.16 -5.44
C TYR A 132 -5.06 21.63 -5.42
N ARG A 133 -5.08 22.27 -6.60
CA ARG A 133 -5.38 23.71 -6.77
C ARG A 133 -4.54 24.60 -5.84
N GLY A 134 -3.25 24.27 -5.69
CA GLY A 134 -2.30 25.01 -4.85
C GLY A 134 -2.42 24.76 -3.34
N LYS A 135 -3.27 23.84 -2.90
CA LYS A 135 -3.40 23.43 -1.49
C LYS A 135 -2.90 22.00 -1.29
N PRO A 136 -2.25 21.68 -0.16
CA PRO A 136 -1.91 20.29 0.18
C PRO A 136 -3.13 19.37 0.08
N SER A 137 -2.95 18.22 -0.56
CA SER A 137 -3.98 17.20 -0.68
C SER A 137 -3.60 15.96 0.13
N ASP A 138 -4.52 15.58 1.01
CA ASP A 138 -4.36 14.45 1.95
C ASP A 138 -5.21 13.24 1.53
N PHE A 139 -5.86 13.29 0.35
CA PHE A 139 -6.80 12.28 -0.13
C PHE A 139 -6.24 11.51 -1.34
N GLY A 140 -6.49 10.20 -1.36
CA GLY A 140 -6.18 9.34 -2.51
C GLY A 140 -4.68 9.18 -2.73
N GLU A 141 -3.90 9.13 -1.65
CA GLU A 141 -2.45 9.06 -1.67
C GLU A 141 -1.93 7.84 -2.44
N ASP A 142 -2.62 6.70 -2.34
CA ASP A 142 -2.25 5.47 -3.05
C ASP A 142 -2.40 5.63 -4.56
N ARG A 143 -3.50 6.28 -4.98
CA ARG A 143 -3.77 6.57 -6.39
C ARG A 143 -2.74 7.55 -6.92
N HIS A 144 -2.47 8.64 -6.18
CA HIS A 144 -1.45 9.61 -6.54
C HIS A 144 -0.09 8.93 -6.72
N LEU A 145 0.35 8.15 -5.73
CA LEU A 145 1.62 7.45 -5.76
C LEU A 145 1.75 6.49 -6.95
N THR A 146 0.65 5.85 -7.35
CA THR A 146 0.68 4.86 -8.44
C THR A 146 0.76 5.50 -9.82
N ILE A 147 0.27 6.74 -9.99
CA ILE A 147 0.22 7.44 -11.28
C ILE A 147 1.36 8.44 -11.48
N LEU A 148 2.22 8.63 -10.47
CA LEU A 148 3.46 9.40 -10.56
C LEU A 148 4.51 8.66 -11.38
#